data_AF-A0A367F362-F1
#
_entry.id   AF-A0A367F362-F1
#
_cell.length_a   1.000
_cell.length_b   1.000
_cell.length_c   1.000
_cell.angle_alpha   90.00
_cell.angle_beta   90.00
_cell.angle_gamma   90.00
#
_symmetry.space_group_name_H-M   'P 1'
#
loop_
_entity.id
_entity.type
_entity.pdbx_description
1 polymer ?
#
loop_
_entity_poly.entity_id
_entity_poly.type
_entity_poly.pdbx_seq_one_letter_code
_entity_poly.pdbx_strand_id
1 'polypeptide(L)'
;MERIRRSPHFADGVFRNPEGPRPADPEEPRPAPSGSRTALAKTFFTKEARERRRPASAVPLHPTTAEDLARPPATGLRVTWMGHSSVLAEIDGGRVLFDPVWGRRCSPFTFAGPKRLHPVPLPVASLGRVDVVVISHDHYDHLDLPTIRALASTDTLFAVPLGVGAHLERWGVSESRIRELDWTESTQVGDLRLTATPARHFCGRGLRNRQHTLWASWVAEGPSGHRVFHSGDTGYFPGFHEIGAAHGPFDATMIQVGAYSEHWPDIHMTPAEGMRAHLDLQGTPSAGVMLPIHWATFSLAPHPWDEPGEGTVEAAARMGARAALPRPGEPFEPTSDEVPATPWWRAVAPRTTEGRPAGSSTTGDPRSADTSTSTSGPDAAEAAPTSS
;
A
#
# COMPACT_ATOMS: atom_id res chain seq x y z
N MET A 1 -18.64 -4.88 24.87
CA MET A 1 -19.42 -6.10 24.51
C MET A 1 -20.87 -5.82 24.13
N GLU A 2 -21.60 -4.95 24.85
CA GLU A 2 -23.01 -4.68 24.52
C GLU A 2 -23.20 -4.08 23.12
N ARG A 3 -22.36 -3.10 22.73
CA ARG A 3 -22.39 -2.52 21.37
C ARG A 3 -22.14 -3.55 20.28
N ILE A 4 -21.14 -4.42 20.44
CA ILE A 4 -20.86 -5.53 19.50
C ILE A 4 -22.10 -6.42 19.32
N ARG A 5 -22.76 -6.84 20.40
CA ARG A 5 -23.95 -7.71 20.32
C ARG A 5 -25.17 -7.04 19.68
N ARG A 6 -25.21 -5.71 19.65
CA ARG A 6 -26.27 -4.93 18.98
C ARG A 6 -25.95 -4.60 17.53
N SER A 7 -24.71 -4.83 17.08
CA SER A 7 -24.32 -4.60 15.70
C SER A 7 -25.16 -5.50 14.78
N PRO A 8 -25.75 -4.97 13.70
CA PRO A 8 -26.44 -5.79 12.70
C PRO A 8 -25.47 -6.70 11.94
N HIS A 9 -24.16 -6.43 12.02
CA HIS A 9 -23.11 -7.19 11.35
C HIS A 9 -22.51 -8.29 12.24
N PHE A 10 -22.94 -8.39 13.51
CA PHE A 10 -22.52 -9.41 14.46
C PHE A 10 -23.59 -10.48 14.64
N ALA A 11 -23.36 -11.69 14.12
CA ALA A 11 -24.32 -12.78 14.15
C ALA A 11 -23.63 -14.13 14.41
N ASP A 12 -24.26 -14.97 15.21
CA ASP A 12 -23.73 -16.28 15.65
C ASP A 12 -22.35 -16.18 16.32
N GLY A 13 -22.13 -15.09 17.08
CA GLY A 13 -20.92 -14.88 17.87
C GLY A 13 -19.72 -14.31 17.12
N VAL A 14 -19.88 -13.96 15.83
CA VAL A 14 -18.82 -13.39 14.98
C VAL A 14 -19.34 -12.25 14.10
N PHE A 15 -18.45 -11.35 13.70
CA PHE A 15 -18.72 -10.38 12.64
C PHE A 15 -18.73 -11.05 11.27
N ARG A 16 -19.53 -10.53 10.34
CA ARG A 16 -19.68 -11.06 8.98
C ARG A 16 -19.31 -10.03 7.92
N ASN A 17 -18.81 -10.51 6.78
CA ASN A 17 -18.59 -9.67 5.61
C ASN A 17 -19.93 -9.15 5.05
N PRO A 18 -19.92 -8.00 4.36
CA PRO A 18 -21.14 -7.40 3.80
C PRO A 18 -21.78 -8.30 2.72
N GLU A 19 -21.00 -9.17 2.10
CA GLU A 19 -21.46 -10.09 1.06
C GLU A 19 -20.85 -11.50 1.21
N GLY A 20 -21.47 -12.48 0.57
CA GLY A 20 -20.97 -13.85 0.44
C GLY A 20 -19.75 -13.99 -0.50
N PRO A 21 -19.26 -15.22 -0.76
CA PRO A 21 -18.17 -15.49 -1.69
C PRO A 21 -18.42 -14.84 -3.06
N ARG A 22 -17.40 -14.23 -3.68
CA ARG A 22 -17.58 -13.58 -4.99
C ARG A 22 -17.77 -14.61 -6.10
N PRO A 23 -18.69 -14.39 -7.04
CA PRO A 23 -18.70 -15.13 -8.30
C PRO A 23 -17.37 -14.94 -9.06
N ALA A 24 -17.01 -15.89 -9.91
CA ALA A 24 -15.91 -15.71 -10.86
C ALA A 24 -16.27 -14.60 -11.86
N ASP A 25 -15.34 -13.68 -12.10
CA ASP A 25 -15.48 -12.62 -13.10
C ASP A 25 -15.11 -13.20 -14.48
N PRO A 26 -16.00 -13.17 -15.49
CA PRO A 26 -15.71 -13.70 -16.82
C PRO A 26 -14.73 -12.82 -17.63
N GLU A 27 -14.58 -11.54 -17.31
CA GLU A 27 -13.63 -10.63 -17.98
C GLU A 27 -12.24 -10.63 -17.32
N GLU A 28 -12.17 -10.98 -16.03
CA GLU A 28 -10.94 -11.31 -15.31
C GLU A 28 -10.98 -12.75 -14.78
N PRO A 29 -10.77 -13.76 -15.65
CA PRO A 29 -10.82 -15.17 -15.24
C PRO A 29 -9.79 -15.43 -14.14
N ARG A 30 -10.28 -15.58 -12.92
CA ARG A 30 -9.45 -16.03 -11.80
C ARG A 30 -9.24 -17.53 -11.94
N PRO A 31 -8.01 -18.04 -11.74
CA PRO A 31 -7.85 -19.47 -11.52
C PRO A 31 -8.72 -19.87 -10.32
N ALA A 32 -9.42 -21.01 -10.45
CA ALA A 32 -10.15 -21.60 -9.33
C ALA A 32 -9.22 -21.67 -8.10
N PRO A 33 -9.72 -21.62 -6.84
CA PRO A 33 -8.88 -21.80 -5.67
C PRO A 33 -8.17 -23.16 -5.76
N SER A 34 -6.98 -23.11 -6.33
CA SER A 34 -6.26 -24.24 -6.90
C SER A 34 -4.97 -24.34 -6.10
N GLY A 35 -5.10 -24.87 -4.89
CA GLY A 35 -3.95 -25.08 -4.05
C GLY A 35 -4.24 -25.96 -2.88
N SER A 36 -3.74 -27.19 -2.94
CA SER A 36 -3.45 -27.93 -1.72
C SER A 36 -2.53 -27.08 -0.82
N ARG A 37 -2.67 -27.20 0.51
CA ARG A 37 -1.74 -26.61 1.49
C ARG A 37 -0.28 -26.92 1.18
N THR A 38 -0.02 -28.05 0.52
CA THR A 38 1.32 -28.44 0.05
C THR A 38 1.83 -27.59 -1.11
N ALA A 39 0.96 -27.19 -2.05
CA ALA A 39 1.32 -26.30 -3.16
C ALA A 39 1.64 -24.88 -2.64
N LEU A 40 0.81 -24.36 -1.73
CA LEU A 40 1.07 -23.08 -1.07
C LEU A 40 2.40 -23.10 -0.30
N ALA A 41 2.64 -24.15 0.49
CA ALA A 41 3.92 -24.31 1.18
C ALA A 41 5.10 -24.34 0.19
N LYS A 42 4.98 -25.08 -0.93
CA LYS A 42 6.03 -25.12 -1.97
C LYS A 42 6.34 -23.71 -2.48
N THR A 43 5.34 -22.90 -2.81
CA THR A 43 5.52 -21.51 -3.26
C THR A 43 6.23 -20.63 -2.21
N PHE A 44 5.98 -20.85 -0.92
CA PHE A 44 6.68 -20.15 0.15
C PHE A 44 8.14 -20.58 0.34
N PHE A 45 8.49 -21.82 -0.04
CA PHE A 45 9.80 -22.42 0.25
C PHE A 45 10.74 -22.56 -0.96
N THR A 46 10.28 -22.40 -2.20
CA THR A 46 11.18 -22.39 -3.36
C THR A 46 12.14 -21.19 -3.31
N LYS A 47 13.41 -21.42 -3.66
CA LYS A 47 14.48 -20.42 -3.58
C LYS A 47 14.21 -19.23 -4.50
N GLU A 48 13.84 -19.48 -5.76
CA GLU A 48 13.54 -18.46 -6.76
C GLU A 48 12.39 -17.54 -6.30
N ALA A 49 11.29 -18.12 -5.81
CA ALA A 49 10.16 -17.34 -5.30
C ALA A 49 10.51 -16.56 -4.01
N ARG A 50 11.48 -17.02 -3.22
CA ARG A 50 11.97 -16.28 -2.05
C ARG A 50 12.86 -15.10 -2.44
N GLU A 51 13.66 -15.25 -3.49
CA GLU A 51 14.55 -14.18 -3.98
C GLU A 51 13.74 -13.05 -4.62
N ARG A 52 12.69 -13.37 -5.41
CA ARG A 52 11.78 -12.36 -5.99
C ARG A 52 10.90 -11.63 -4.97
N ARG A 53 10.83 -12.11 -3.73
CA ARG A 53 10.05 -11.49 -2.64
C ARG A 53 10.81 -10.45 -1.84
N ARG A 54 12.00 -10.05 -2.30
CA ARG A 54 12.83 -9.02 -1.68
C ARG A 54 13.49 -8.14 -2.73
N PRO A 55 13.76 -6.87 -2.39
CA PRO A 55 14.56 -6.02 -3.25
C PRO A 55 16.01 -6.53 -3.32
N ALA A 56 16.68 -6.23 -4.42
CA ALA A 56 18.10 -6.54 -4.64
C ALA A 56 19.03 -5.59 -3.86
N SER A 57 18.55 -4.40 -3.52
CA SER A 57 19.27 -3.40 -2.70
C SER A 57 18.30 -2.70 -1.74
N ALA A 58 18.78 -1.74 -0.95
CA ALA A 58 17.93 -1.02 -0.01
C ALA A 58 16.84 -0.24 -0.75
N VAL A 59 15.59 -0.38 -0.29
CA VAL A 59 14.47 0.46 -0.77
C VAL A 59 14.80 1.93 -0.55
N PRO A 60 14.72 2.79 -1.58
CA PRO A 60 15.02 4.20 -1.44
C PRO A 60 13.93 4.88 -0.60
N LEU A 61 14.34 5.46 0.53
CA LEU A 61 13.46 6.28 1.37
C LEU A 61 13.60 7.75 0.99
N HIS A 62 12.52 8.51 1.09
CA HIS A 62 12.60 9.96 1.03
C HIS A 62 13.04 10.50 2.39
N PRO A 63 14.05 11.38 2.46
CA PRO A 63 14.65 11.85 3.72
C PRO A 63 13.83 12.97 4.38
N THR A 64 12.51 12.79 4.49
CA THR A 64 11.62 13.78 5.11
C THR A 64 11.98 14.00 6.57
N THR A 65 12.07 15.25 6.97
CA THR A 65 12.42 15.65 8.34
C THR A 65 11.18 16.09 9.13
N ALA A 66 11.32 16.22 10.45
CA ALA A 66 10.27 16.80 11.29
C ALA A 66 9.96 18.27 10.91
N GLU A 67 10.96 19.01 10.41
CA GLU A 67 10.79 20.40 9.95
C GLU A 67 9.97 20.46 8.65
N ASP A 68 10.18 19.50 7.73
CA ASP A 68 9.36 19.39 6.52
C ASP A 68 7.89 19.14 6.88
N LEU A 69 7.64 18.25 7.84
CA LEU A 69 6.29 18.01 8.34
C LEU A 69 5.76 19.18 9.17
N ALA A 70 6.58 20.01 9.79
CA ALA A 70 6.10 21.17 10.55
C ALA A 70 5.50 22.27 9.66
N ARG A 71 5.89 22.32 8.37
CA ARG A 71 5.31 23.24 7.39
C ARG A 71 3.91 22.76 6.96
N PRO A 72 2.86 23.59 7.05
CA PRO A 72 1.54 23.23 6.54
C PRO A 72 1.54 23.00 5.02
N PRO A 73 0.69 22.10 4.50
CA PRO A 73 0.52 21.94 3.05
C PRO A 73 -0.09 23.18 2.41
N ALA A 74 0.34 23.53 1.20
CA ALA A 74 -0.11 24.72 0.49
C ALA A 74 -1.57 24.62 0.07
N THR A 75 -2.00 23.43 -0.34
CA THR A 75 -3.39 23.13 -0.75
C THR A 75 -4.33 22.88 0.42
N GLY A 76 -3.80 22.71 1.64
CA GLY A 76 -4.57 22.23 2.80
C GLY A 76 -4.61 20.70 2.95
N LEU A 77 -4.14 19.95 1.96
CA LEU A 77 -4.09 18.48 1.99
C LEU A 77 -2.70 17.94 1.63
N ARG A 78 -2.10 17.16 2.54
CA ARG A 78 -0.86 16.41 2.28
C ARG A 78 -0.96 14.97 2.75
N VAL A 79 -0.43 14.07 1.94
CA VAL A 79 -0.36 12.64 2.22
C VAL A 79 1.10 12.21 2.21
N THR A 80 1.51 11.47 3.25
CA THR A 80 2.86 10.89 3.37
C THR A 80 2.75 9.40 3.66
N TRP A 81 3.18 8.57 2.71
CA TRP A 81 3.19 7.12 2.90
C TRP A 81 4.37 6.67 3.73
N MET A 82 4.14 6.10 4.91
CA MET A 82 5.20 5.69 5.84
C MET A 82 5.67 4.23 5.62
N GLY A 83 5.00 3.53 4.70
CA GLY A 83 5.19 2.11 4.40
C GLY A 83 3.99 1.27 4.85
N HIS A 84 3.76 0.15 4.15
CA HIS A 84 2.65 -0.77 4.33
C HIS A 84 1.32 -0.03 4.21
N SER A 85 0.40 -0.15 5.16
CA SER A 85 -0.83 0.65 5.24
C SER A 85 -0.71 1.90 6.12
N SER A 86 0.50 2.19 6.63
CA SER A 86 0.75 3.37 7.45
C SER A 86 0.83 4.64 6.60
N VAL A 87 -0.11 5.56 6.80
CA VAL A 87 -0.17 6.83 6.09
C VAL A 87 -0.43 7.96 7.07
N LEU A 88 0.39 9.01 7.01
CA LEU A 88 0.10 10.28 7.66
C LEU A 88 -0.63 11.18 6.64
N ALA A 89 -1.86 11.56 6.96
CA ALA A 89 -2.62 12.55 6.21
C ALA A 89 -2.79 13.82 7.04
N GLU A 90 -2.47 14.95 6.44
CA GLU A 90 -2.73 16.29 6.96
C GLU A 90 -3.87 16.89 6.16
N ILE A 91 -5.02 17.06 6.81
CA ILE A 91 -6.29 17.42 6.19
C ILE A 91 -6.78 18.68 6.90
N ASP A 92 -6.77 19.81 6.22
CA ASP A 92 -7.31 21.07 6.74
C ASP A 92 -6.76 21.47 8.13
N GLY A 93 -5.48 21.19 8.35
CA GLY A 93 -4.77 21.46 9.61
C GLY A 93 -4.84 20.35 10.66
N GLY A 94 -5.68 19.33 10.47
CA GLY A 94 -5.72 18.13 11.32
C GLY A 94 -4.79 17.02 10.82
N ARG A 95 -4.22 16.22 11.74
CA ARG A 95 -3.33 15.08 11.42
C ARG A 95 -3.99 13.73 11.73
N VAL A 96 -4.25 12.95 10.69
CA VAL A 96 -4.74 11.58 10.78
C VAL A 96 -3.62 10.60 10.47
N LEU A 97 -3.35 9.66 11.38
CA LEU A 97 -2.38 8.59 11.18
C LEU A 97 -3.11 7.25 11.03
N PHE A 98 -3.18 6.74 9.81
CA PHE A 98 -3.85 5.48 9.49
C PHE A 98 -2.90 4.29 9.72
N ASP A 99 -3.41 3.21 10.32
CA ASP A 99 -2.77 1.90 10.52
C ASP A 99 -1.26 1.97 10.83
N PRO A 100 -0.83 2.67 11.89
CA PRO A 100 0.58 2.92 12.13
C PRO A 100 1.33 1.68 12.64
N VAL A 101 2.34 1.25 11.88
CA VAL A 101 3.22 0.13 12.20
C VAL A 101 4.69 0.55 12.12
N TRP A 102 5.26 0.93 13.26
CA TRP A 102 6.70 1.22 13.40
C TRP A 102 7.50 -0.01 13.80
N GLY A 103 6.83 -1.08 14.24
CA GLY A 103 7.43 -2.35 14.57
C GLY A 103 8.31 -2.91 13.44
N ARG A 104 9.42 -3.54 13.83
CA ARG A 104 10.32 -4.22 12.87
C ARG A 104 9.66 -5.44 12.20
N ARG A 105 8.64 -6.02 12.85
CA ARG A 105 7.94 -7.22 12.40
C ARG A 105 6.44 -7.13 12.67
N CYS A 106 5.65 -7.69 11.77
CA CYS A 106 4.22 -7.90 11.97
C CYS A 106 4.00 -9.26 12.65
N SER A 107 4.23 -9.31 13.96
CA SER A 107 4.24 -10.58 14.71
C SER A 107 4.05 -10.36 16.20
N PRO A 108 3.43 -11.31 16.92
CA PRO A 108 3.45 -11.30 18.39
C PRO A 108 4.86 -11.54 18.97
N PHE A 109 5.81 -12.02 18.17
CA PHE A 109 7.17 -12.34 18.58
C PHE A 109 8.18 -11.39 17.96
N THR A 110 9.17 -10.96 18.73
CA THR A 110 10.27 -10.10 18.24
C THR A 110 11.25 -10.84 17.33
N PHE A 111 11.37 -12.16 17.48
CA PHE A 111 12.34 -13.00 16.76
C PHE A 111 11.76 -13.70 15.51
N ALA A 112 10.44 -13.87 15.43
CA ALA A 112 9.77 -14.62 14.37
C ALA A 112 8.71 -13.78 13.64
N GLY A 113 8.32 -14.19 12.43
CA GLY A 113 7.31 -13.52 11.60
C GLY A 113 7.88 -12.52 10.58
N PRO A 114 7.03 -11.95 9.70
CA PRO A 114 7.44 -11.07 8.61
C PRO A 114 8.27 -9.89 9.13
N LYS A 115 9.47 -9.69 8.58
CA LYS A 115 10.32 -8.53 8.87
C LYS A 115 10.16 -7.54 7.72
N ARG A 116 10.11 -6.26 8.05
CA ARG A 116 10.08 -5.22 7.04
C ARG A 116 11.32 -5.17 6.15
N LEU A 117 11.11 -4.67 4.93
CA LEU A 117 12.08 -4.57 3.85
C LEU A 117 12.93 -3.28 3.92
N HIS A 118 12.47 -2.25 4.64
CA HIS A 118 13.16 -0.97 4.82
C HIS A 118 13.01 -0.45 6.26
N PRO A 119 13.81 0.53 6.74
CA PRO A 119 13.57 1.23 8.01
C PRO A 119 12.41 2.23 7.90
N VAL A 120 11.87 2.74 9.02
CA VAL A 120 10.64 3.57 8.96
C VAL A 120 11.15 4.93 8.53
N PRO A 121 10.51 5.61 7.57
CA PRO A 121 11.07 6.84 7.04
C PRO A 121 11.36 7.88 8.12
N LEU A 122 10.52 7.92 9.16
CA LEU A 122 10.65 8.85 10.27
C LEU A 122 10.25 8.18 11.60
N PRO A 123 10.91 8.46 12.74
CA PRO A 123 10.46 7.99 14.06
C PRO A 123 9.07 8.53 14.43
N VAL A 124 8.29 7.76 15.20
CA VAL A 124 6.93 8.16 15.60
C VAL A 124 6.91 9.49 16.37
N ALA A 125 7.92 9.72 17.21
CA ALA A 125 8.06 10.96 17.99
C ALA A 125 8.37 12.19 17.11
N SER A 126 8.83 11.98 15.88
CA SER A 126 9.18 13.04 14.93
C SER A 126 8.03 13.40 14.00
N LEU A 127 6.87 12.74 14.10
CA LEU A 127 5.66 13.07 13.33
C LEU A 127 5.00 14.38 13.79
N GLY A 128 5.43 14.93 14.93
CA GLY A 128 4.75 16.05 15.59
C GLY A 128 3.42 15.61 16.20
N ARG A 129 2.49 16.56 16.33
CA ARG A 129 1.15 16.30 16.87
C ARG A 129 0.35 15.41 15.92
N VAL A 130 -0.18 14.30 16.43
CA VAL A 130 -1.15 13.45 15.74
C VAL A 130 -2.49 13.61 16.46
N ASP A 131 -3.49 14.17 15.77
CA ASP A 131 -4.83 14.36 16.32
C ASP A 131 -5.51 13.02 16.60
N VAL A 132 -5.46 12.15 15.61
CA VAL A 132 -6.16 10.87 15.65
C VAL A 132 -5.40 9.78 14.92
N VAL A 133 -5.32 8.63 15.56
CA VAL A 133 -4.94 7.37 14.93
C VAL A 133 -6.19 6.66 14.47
N VAL A 134 -6.21 6.23 13.21
CA VAL A 134 -7.28 5.42 12.64
C VAL A 134 -6.76 4.00 12.47
N ILE A 135 -7.50 3.02 12.99
CA ILE A 135 -7.18 1.59 12.80
C ILE A 135 -8.26 0.96 11.93
N SER A 136 -7.88 0.22 10.89
CA SER A 136 -8.81 -0.52 10.04
C SER A 136 -9.25 -1.83 10.69
N HIS A 137 -8.35 -2.59 11.32
CA HIS A 137 -8.65 -3.86 11.98
C HIS A 137 -7.50 -4.33 12.88
N ASP A 138 -7.65 -5.50 13.52
CA ASP A 138 -6.75 -5.95 14.59
C ASP A 138 -5.54 -6.79 14.14
N HIS A 139 -5.22 -6.95 12.85
CA HIS A 139 -4.05 -7.76 12.47
C HIS A 139 -2.72 -7.11 12.87
N TYR A 140 -1.66 -7.91 12.99
CA TYR A 140 -0.35 -7.46 13.50
C TYR A 140 0.34 -6.44 12.60
N ASP A 141 -0.02 -6.38 11.32
CA ASP A 141 0.49 -5.45 10.32
C ASP A 141 -0.36 -4.19 10.14
N HIS A 142 -1.44 -4.03 10.92
CA HIS A 142 -2.26 -2.81 10.97
C HIS A 142 -2.37 -2.23 12.38
N LEU A 143 -2.28 -3.08 13.40
CA LEU A 143 -2.34 -2.71 14.81
C LEU A 143 -1.05 -3.15 15.53
N ASP A 144 -0.11 -2.21 15.64
CA ASP A 144 1.22 -2.45 16.23
C ASP A 144 1.32 -1.96 17.68
N LEU A 145 1.47 -2.90 18.62
CA LEU A 145 1.50 -2.63 20.05
C LEU A 145 2.58 -1.62 20.49
N PRO A 146 3.85 -1.70 20.03
CA PRO A 146 4.85 -0.68 20.31
C PRO A 146 4.43 0.72 19.85
N THR A 147 3.85 0.83 18.66
CA THR A 147 3.42 2.12 18.11
C THR A 147 2.26 2.70 18.91
N ILE A 148 1.24 1.89 19.21
CA ILE A 148 0.10 2.33 20.03
C ILE A 148 0.57 2.76 21.42
N ARG A 149 1.51 2.06 22.06
CA ARG A 149 2.05 2.46 23.36
C ARG A 149 2.79 3.79 23.31
N ALA A 150 3.54 4.07 22.25
CA ALA A 150 4.20 5.36 22.08
C ALA A 150 3.16 6.50 21.97
N LEU A 151 2.11 6.29 21.17
CA LEU A 151 1.03 7.27 20.98
C LEU A 151 0.08 7.36 22.20
N ALA A 152 -0.01 6.31 23.02
CA ALA A 152 -0.75 6.36 24.28
C ALA A 152 -0.13 7.37 25.28
N SER A 153 1.15 7.73 25.11
CA SER A 153 1.83 8.71 25.95
C SER A 153 1.62 10.18 25.51
N THR A 154 0.87 10.41 24.44
CA THR A 154 0.48 11.74 23.94
C THR A 154 -1.02 11.97 24.16
N ASP A 155 -1.53 13.12 23.71
CA ASP A 155 -2.97 13.45 23.72
C ASP A 155 -3.75 12.89 22.51
N THR A 156 -3.10 12.04 21.70
CA THR A 156 -3.70 11.46 20.48
C THR A 156 -4.97 10.67 20.81
N LEU A 157 -6.03 10.90 20.01
CA LEU A 157 -7.26 10.12 20.02
C LEU A 157 -7.15 8.91 19.10
N PHE A 158 -8.04 7.93 19.27
CA PHE A 158 -8.05 6.70 18.48
C PHE A 158 -9.45 6.43 17.95
N ALA A 159 -9.60 6.33 16.64
CA ALA A 159 -10.82 5.87 15.98
C ALA A 159 -10.60 4.45 15.47
N VAL A 160 -11.41 3.51 15.94
CA VAL A 160 -11.22 2.08 15.69
C VAL A 160 -12.57 1.37 15.47
N PRO A 161 -12.61 0.20 14.82
CA PRO A 161 -13.83 -0.58 14.69
C PRO A 161 -14.22 -1.22 16.03
N LEU A 162 -15.50 -1.57 16.18
CA LEU A 162 -16.01 -2.25 17.37
C LEU A 162 -15.15 -3.44 17.82
N GLY A 163 -14.79 -3.46 19.09
CA GLY A 163 -14.01 -4.53 19.73
C GLY A 163 -12.50 -4.30 19.70
N VAL A 164 -11.98 -3.47 18.79
CA VAL A 164 -10.55 -3.14 18.75
C VAL A 164 -10.14 -2.28 19.94
N GLY A 165 -11.05 -1.48 20.50
CA GLY A 165 -10.79 -0.63 21.68
C GLY A 165 -10.28 -1.42 22.89
N ALA A 166 -10.75 -2.66 23.07
CA ALA A 166 -10.28 -3.53 24.15
C ALA A 166 -8.78 -3.84 24.08
N HIS A 167 -8.19 -3.88 22.88
CA HIS A 167 -6.74 -4.00 22.73
C HIS A 167 -6.02 -2.73 23.19
N LEU A 168 -6.52 -1.56 22.79
CA LEU A 168 -5.95 -0.25 23.11
C LEU A 168 -6.01 0.04 24.61
N GLU A 169 -7.14 -0.23 25.26
CA GLU A 169 -7.31 -0.11 26.71
C GLU A 169 -6.28 -0.97 27.45
N ARG A 170 -6.16 -2.25 27.06
CA ARG A 170 -5.17 -3.18 27.62
C ARG A 170 -3.73 -2.69 27.43
N TRP A 171 -3.48 -1.84 26.43
CA TRP A 171 -2.16 -1.28 26.14
C TRP A 171 -1.92 0.09 26.77
N GLY A 172 -2.88 0.64 27.51
CA GLY A 172 -2.74 1.86 28.30
C GLY A 172 -3.38 3.10 27.68
N VAL A 173 -4.20 2.95 26.63
CA VAL A 173 -5.00 4.08 26.11
C VAL A 173 -6.23 4.24 27.00
N SER A 174 -6.50 5.47 27.45
CA SER A 174 -7.71 5.80 28.23
C SER A 174 -8.95 5.60 27.36
N GLU A 175 -10.01 4.99 27.92
CA GLU A 175 -11.31 4.80 27.24
C GLU A 175 -11.85 6.13 26.67
N SER A 176 -11.68 7.24 27.40
CA SER A 176 -12.10 8.58 26.95
C SER A 176 -11.43 9.06 25.66
N ARG A 177 -10.31 8.45 25.25
CA ARG A 177 -9.59 8.75 24.01
C ARG A 177 -9.91 7.80 22.86
N ILE A 178 -10.73 6.78 23.11
CA ILE A 178 -11.10 5.77 22.10
C ILE A 178 -12.49 6.12 21.57
N ARG A 179 -12.65 6.02 20.25
CA ARG A 179 -13.92 6.07 19.53
C ARG A 179 -14.04 4.74 18.81
N GLU A 180 -14.86 3.84 19.36
CA GLU A 180 -15.20 2.59 18.66
C GLU A 180 -16.41 2.82 17.75
N LEU A 181 -16.33 2.41 16.50
CA LEU A 181 -17.37 2.62 15.50
C LEU A 181 -17.79 1.29 14.86
N ASP A 182 -19.09 1.15 14.62
CA ASP A 182 -19.63 0.18 13.66
C ASP A 182 -19.56 0.76 12.24
N TRP A 183 -19.82 -0.06 11.22
CA TRP A 183 -19.95 0.46 9.86
C TRP A 183 -21.05 1.51 9.76
N THR A 184 -20.80 2.52 8.92
CA THR A 184 -21.62 3.72 8.68
C THR A 184 -21.68 4.71 9.85
N GLU A 185 -21.16 4.35 11.04
CA GLU A 185 -21.05 5.30 12.14
C GLU A 185 -19.92 6.31 11.88
N SER A 186 -20.10 7.52 12.40
CA SER A 186 -19.12 8.60 12.33
C SER A 186 -18.80 9.18 13.69
N THR A 187 -17.61 9.76 13.81
CA THR A 187 -17.19 10.50 15.00
C THR A 187 -16.46 11.78 14.59
N GLN A 188 -16.49 12.76 15.50
CA GLN A 188 -15.81 14.05 15.33
C GLN A 188 -14.56 14.08 16.21
N VAL A 189 -13.42 14.45 15.62
CA VAL A 189 -12.15 14.68 16.32
C VAL A 189 -11.61 16.05 15.93
N GLY A 190 -11.74 17.02 16.82
CA GLY A 190 -11.53 18.43 16.45
C GLY A 190 -12.48 18.79 15.32
N ASP A 191 -11.95 19.30 14.21
CA ASP A 191 -12.73 19.63 13.01
C ASP A 191 -12.78 18.48 11.98
N LEU A 192 -12.08 17.37 12.23
CA LEU A 192 -12.09 16.18 11.37
C LEU A 192 -13.32 15.30 11.65
N ARG A 193 -14.04 14.94 10.58
CA ARG A 193 -15.09 13.92 10.62
C ARG A 193 -14.53 12.60 10.10
N LEU A 194 -14.61 11.55 10.93
CA LEU A 194 -14.18 10.20 10.58
C LEU A 194 -15.39 9.28 10.48
N THR A 195 -15.46 8.46 9.44
CA THR A 195 -16.55 7.47 9.24
C THR A 195 -15.95 6.11 9.01
N ALA A 196 -16.36 5.11 9.79
CA ALA A 196 -16.04 3.73 9.52
C ALA A 196 -16.97 3.22 8.42
N THR A 197 -16.43 2.72 7.32
CA THR A 197 -17.19 2.21 6.18
C THR A 197 -17.00 0.70 6.02
N PRO A 198 -17.94 0.00 5.36
CA PRO A 198 -17.82 -1.43 5.14
C PRO A 198 -16.50 -1.85 4.50
N ALA A 199 -16.05 -3.06 4.85
CA ALA A 199 -14.90 -3.70 4.24
C ALA A 199 -15.11 -5.21 4.19
N ARG A 200 -14.45 -5.86 3.24
CA ARG A 200 -14.45 -7.30 3.03
C ARG A 200 -13.12 -7.89 3.54
N HIS A 201 -13.06 -8.28 4.79
CA HIS A 201 -11.86 -8.85 5.40
C HIS A 201 -12.22 -9.81 6.55
N PHE A 202 -11.30 -10.02 7.48
CA PHE A 202 -11.53 -10.76 8.72
C PHE A 202 -10.66 -10.16 9.83
N CYS A 203 -10.74 -10.69 11.05
CA CYS A 203 -9.86 -10.27 12.12
C CYS A 203 -9.36 -11.46 12.95
N GLY A 204 -8.35 -11.20 13.77
CA GLY A 204 -7.90 -12.08 14.83
C GLY A 204 -6.40 -12.11 15.01
N ARG A 205 -5.97 -11.97 16.26
CA ARG A 205 -4.54 -12.02 16.67
C ARG A 205 -4.07 -13.36 17.23
N GLY A 206 -4.89 -14.42 17.15
CA GLY A 206 -4.56 -15.75 17.67
C GLY A 206 -5.51 -16.86 17.22
N LEU A 207 -5.19 -18.11 17.60
CA LEU A 207 -5.88 -19.33 17.12
C LEU A 207 -7.37 -19.43 17.55
N ARG A 208 -7.82 -18.65 18.53
CA ARG A 208 -9.16 -18.75 19.15
C ARG A 208 -10.01 -17.46 19.07
N ASN A 209 -9.50 -16.39 18.46
CA ASN A 209 -10.17 -15.08 18.39
C ASN A 209 -10.41 -14.67 16.92
N ARG A 210 -11.06 -15.52 16.13
CA ARG A 210 -11.40 -15.14 14.76
C ARG A 210 -12.70 -14.34 14.77
N GLN A 211 -12.71 -13.18 14.12
CA GLN A 211 -13.93 -12.38 13.86
C GLN A 211 -14.69 -11.87 15.09
N HIS A 212 -14.03 -11.68 16.23
CA HIS A 212 -14.65 -11.09 17.44
C HIS A 212 -14.56 -9.56 17.50
N THR A 213 -13.71 -8.94 16.68
CA THR A 213 -13.66 -7.50 16.44
C THR A 213 -14.11 -7.21 15.02
N LEU A 214 -14.63 -6.02 14.78
CA LEU A 214 -14.95 -5.55 13.44
C LEU A 214 -13.67 -5.17 12.68
N TRP A 215 -13.77 -5.08 11.37
CA TRP A 215 -12.80 -4.50 10.44
C TRP A 215 -13.51 -3.44 9.60
N ALA A 216 -12.85 -2.36 9.22
CA ALA A 216 -13.46 -1.27 8.47
C ALA A 216 -12.49 -0.65 7.47
N SER A 217 -13.04 -0.11 6.40
CA SER A 217 -12.40 0.98 5.65
C SER A 217 -12.79 2.32 6.30
N TRP A 218 -12.15 3.41 5.91
CA TRP A 218 -12.34 4.70 6.57
C TRP A 218 -12.45 5.86 5.60
N VAL A 219 -13.39 6.75 5.87
CA VAL A 219 -13.44 8.10 5.29
C VAL A 219 -12.96 9.09 6.35
N ALA A 220 -12.07 10.00 5.95
CA ALA A 220 -11.71 11.17 6.74
C ALA A 220 -12.00 12.44 5.94
N GLU A 221 -12.76 13.34 6.54
CA GLU A 221 -13.22 14.60 5.97
C GLU A 221 -12.77 15.77 6.84
N GLY A 222 -12.17 16.78 6.21
CA GLY A 222 -11.79 18.04 6.84
C GLY A 222 -12.81 19.15 6.64
N PRO A 223 -12.76 20.22 7.45
CA PRO A 223 -13.72 21.32 7.43
C PRO A 223 -13.75 22.14 6.13
N SER A 224 -12.70 22.11 5.30
CA SER A 224 -12.70 22.81 4.01
C SER A 224 -13.22 21.94 2.87
N GLY A 225 -13.68 20.73 3.18
CA GLY A 225 -14.22 19.77 2.20
C GLY A 225 -13.20 18.78 1.66
N HIS A 226 -11.95 18.76 2.17
CA HIS A 226 -10.99 17.74 1.77
C HIS A 226 -11.38 16.36 2.27
N ARG A 227 -11.30 15.36 1.40
CA ARG A 227 -11.78 14.01 1.67
C ARG A 227 -10.77 12.97 1.23
N VAL A 228 -10.42 12.06 2.15
CA VAL A 228 -9.58 10.90 1.83
C VAL A 228 -10.24 9.60 2.26
N PHE A 229 -9.97 8.54 1.50
CA PHE A 229 -10.42 7.19 1.81
C PHE A 229 -9.25 6.28 2.12
N HIS A 230 -9.33 5.47 3.18
CA HIS A 230 -8.37 4.42 3.52
C HIS A 230 -9.05 3.05 3.47
N SER A 231 -8.55 2.16 2.63
CA SER A 231 -9.18 0.85 2.38
C SER A 231 -8.96 -0.20 3.47
N GLY A 232 -8.04 0.04 4.43
CA GLY A 232 -7.49 -1.02 5.27
C GLY A 232 -6.72 -2.02 4.40
N ASP A 233 -7.10 -3.28 4.47
CA ASP A 233 -6.68 -4.37 3.60
C ASP A 233 -7.88 -5.13 3.03
N THR A 234 -9.00 -4.44 2.80
CA THR A 234 -10.22 -5.03 2.24
C THR A 234 -9.96 -5.75 0.90
N GLY A 235 -10.69 -6.84 0.66
CA GLY A 235 -10.90 -7.37 -0.68
C GLY A 235 -11.88 -6.51 -1.47
N TYR A 236 -11.93 -6.70 -2.78
CA TYR A 236 -12.87 -5.97 -3.63
C TYR A 236 -14.31 -6.40 -3.37
N PHE A 237 -15.23 -5.44 -3.30
CA PHE A 237 -16.68 -5.69 -3.19
C PHE A 237 -17.48 -4.51 -3.79
N PRO A 238 -18.71 -4.74 -4.28
CA PRO A 238 -19.58 -3.72 -4.89
C PRO A 238 -19.87 -2.49 -4.02
N GLY A 239 -19.79 -2.62 -2.69
CA GLY A 239 -20.07 -1.52 -1.76
C GLY A 239 -19.12 -0.33 -1.88
N PHE A 240 -18.02 -0.41 -2.64
CA PHE A 240 -17.25 0.78 -3.01
C PHE A 240 -18.07 1.83 -3.77
N HIS A 241 -19.03 1.41 -4.62
CA HIS A 241 -19.94 2.34 -5.28
C HIS A 241 -20.84 3.08 -4.28
N GLU A 242 -21.35 2.37 -3.27
CA GLU A 242 -22.21 2.95 -2.24
C GLU A 242 -21.42 3.95 -1.37
N ILE A 243 -20.17 3.59 -1.02
CA ILE A 243 -19.26 4.48 -0.29
C ILE A 243 -18.95 5.72 -1.13
N GLY A 244 -18.64 5.55 -2.42
CA GLY A 244 -18.38 6.65 -3.34
C GLY A 244 -19.58 7.58 -3.50
N ALA A 245 -20.79 7.02 -3.64
CA ALA A 245 -22.02 7.81 -3.73
C ALA A 245 -22.35 8.58 -2.44
N ALA A 246 -22.03 8.01 -1.27
CA ALA A 246 -22.34 8.61 0.03
C ALA A 246 -21.31 9.67 0.47
N HIS A 247 -20.03 9.47 0.13
CA HIS A 247 -18.92 10.24 0.69
C HIS A 247 -17.99 10.86 -0.34
N GLY A 248 -17.99 10.38 -1.58
CA GLY A 248 -17.13 10.88 -2.64
C GLY A 248 -17.62 12.19 -3.28
N PRO A 249 -16.88 12.69 -4.28
CA PRO A 249 -15.55 12.19 -4.68
C PRO A 249 -14.49 12.49 -3.61
N PHE A 250 -13.40 11.72 -3.64
CA PHE A 250 -12.26 11.85 -2.73
C PHE A 250 -11.09 12.53 -3.44
N ASP A 251 -10.35 13.38 -2.73
CA ASP A 251 -9.09 13.94 -3.23
C ASP A 251 -8.01 12.85 -3.36
N ALA A 252 -8.00 11.91 -2.41
CA ALA A 252 -7.12 10.73 -2.44
C ALA A 252 -7.80 9.47 -1.93
N THR A 253 -7.57 8.35 -2.61
CA THR A 253 -7.93 7.01 -2.11
C THR A 253 -6.66 6.20 -1.85
N MET A 254 -6.48 5.73 -0.62
CA MET A 254 -5.36 4.90 -0.18
C MET A 254 -5.77 3.43 -0.22
N ILE A 255 -5.42 2.76 -1.32
CA ILE A 255 -5.98 1.47 -1.70
C ILE A 255 -4.94 0.36 -1.55
N GLN A 256 -5.32 -0.70 -0.83
CA GLN A 256 -4.54 -1.90 -0.72
C GLN A 256 -4.33 -2.54 -2.09
N VAL A 257 -3.08 -2.87 -2.43
CA VAL A 257 -2.74 -3.54 -3.70
C VAL A 257 -1.75 -4.68 -3.54
N GLY A 258 -1.37 -5.01 -2.30
CA GLY A 258 -0.38 -6.04 -1.98
C GLY A 258 -0.95 -7.13 -1.09
N ALA A 259 -0.19 -8.19 -0.89
CA ALA A 259 -0.57 -9.37 -0.12
C ALA A 259 -1.68 -10.24 -0.75
N TYR A 260 -2.04 -10.04 -2.02
CA TYR A 260 -3.03 -10.88 -2.72
C TYR A 260 -2.49 -12.27 -3.08
N SER A 261 -3.41 -13.23 -3.24
CA SER A 261 -3.12 -14.58 -3.73
C SER A 261 -4.40 -15.28 -4.18
N GLU A 262 -4.26 -16.20 -5.13
CA GLU A 262 -5.30 -17.13 -5.56
C GLU A 262 -5.86 -18.00 -4.41
N HIS A 263 -5.13 -18.14 -3.30
CA HIS A 263 -5.57 -18.90 -2.13
C HIS A 263 -6.51 -18.12 -1.20
N TRP A 264 -6.61 -16.80 -1.34
CA TRP A 264 -7.52 -15.95 -0.57
C TRP A 264 -8.04 -14.79 -1.42
N PRO A 265 -8.68 -15.09 -2.57
CA PRO A 265 -9.00 -14.09 -3.58
C PRO A 265 -10.01 -13.05 -3.10
N ASP A 266 -10.73 -13.33 -2.02
CA ASP A 266 -11.86 -12.50 -1.57
C ASP A 266 -11.50 -11.42 -0.56
N ILE A 267 -10.28 -11.41 -0.02
CA ILE A 267 -9.95 -10.56 1.13
C ILE A 267 -8.79 -9.61 0.88
N HIS A 268 -8.07 -9.73 -0.24
CA HIS A 268 -6.97 -8.83 -0.64
C HIS A 268 -7.10 -8.54 -2.13
N MET A 269 -6.97 -7.28 -2.53
CA MET A 269 -7.13 -6.86 -3.91
C MET A 269 -5.85 -7.07 -4.72
N THR A 270 -6.00 -7.48 -5.97
CA THR A 270 -4.94 -7.27 -6.97
C THR A 270 -4.82 -5.77 -7.31
N PRO A 271 -3.74 -5.30 -7.96
CA PRO A 271 -3.64 -3.91 -8.40
C PRO A 271 -4.75 -3.48 -9.35
N ALA A 272 -5.22 -4.39 -10.21
CA ALA A 272 -6.36 -4.15 -11.10
C ALA A 272 -7.68 -3.97 -10.33
N GLU A 273 -7.93 -4.84 -9.34
CA GLU A 273 -9.08 -4.70 -8.45
C GLU A 273 -9.01 -3.44 -7.59
N GLY A 274 -7.82 -3.06 -7.12
CA GLY A 274 -7.59 -1.83 -6.39
C GLY A 274 -7.87 -0.58 -7.24
N MET A 275 -7.46 -0.58 -8.51
CA MET A 275 -7.79 0.52 -9.42
C MET A 275 -9.29 0.57 -9.72
N ARG A 276 -9.95 -0.59 -9.88
CA ARG A 276 -11.41 -0.64 -10.00
C ARG A 276 -12.10 -0.06 -8.77
N ALA A 277 -11.66 -0.45 -7.56
CA ALA A 277 -12.17 0.11 -6.31
C ALA A 277 -11.99 1.64 -6.23
N HIS A 278 -10.83 2.16 -6.65
CA HIS A 278 -10.59 3.60 -6.74
C HIS A 278 -11.64 4.27 -7.65
N LEU A 279 -11.91 3.73 -8.83
CA LEU A 279 -12.90 4.30 -9.75
C LEU A 279 -14.33 4.21 -9.20
N ASP A 280 -14.68 3.10 -8.55
CA ASP A 280 -16.00 2.91 -7.94
C ASP A 280 -16.26 3.92 -6.81
N LEU A 281 -15.21 4.26 -6.05
CA LEU A 281 -15.23 5.30 -5.01
C LEU A 281 -15.33 6.72 -5.56
N GLN A 282 -14.83 6.96 -6.78
CA GLN A 282 -14.76 8.30 -7.38
C GLN A 282 -15.96 8.62 -8.27
N GLY A 283 -16.60 7.59 -8.83
CA GLY A 283 -17.49 7.76 -9.97
C GLY A 283 -16.71 8.07 -11.25
N THR A 284 -17.43 8.49 -12.30
CA THR A 284 -16.84 8.78 -13.62
C THR A 284 -17.14 10.22 -14.06
N PRO A 285 -16.12 10.99 -14.49
CA PRO A 285 -14.68 10.69 -14.47
C PRO A 285 -14.08 10.76 -13.04
N SER A 286 -12.96 10.05 -12.81
CA SER A 286 -12.24 10.14 -11.53
C SER A 286 -11.58 11.51 -11.36
N ALA A 287 -11.80 12.15 -10.21
CA ALA A 287 -11.30 13.51 -9.91
C ALA A 287 -10.00 13.50 -9.08
N GLY A 288 -9.84 12.54 -8.18
CA GLY A 288 -8.69 12.45 -7.27
C GLY A 288 -7.66 11.40 -7.67
N VAL A 289 -6.69 11.17 -6.79
CA VAL A 289 -5.54 10.29 -7.03
C VAL A 289 -5.59 9.00 -6.20
N MET A 290 -5.19 7.87 -6.78
CA MET A 290 -4.98 6.63 -6.03
C MET A 290 -3.56 6.58 -5.46
N LEU A 291 -3.43 6.32 -4.15
CA LEU A 291 -2.18 5.91 -3.51
C LEU A 291 -2.23 4.40 -3.23
N PRO A 292 -1.39 3.56 -3.88
CA PRO A 292 -1.27 2.15 -3.53
C PRO A 292 -0.59 1.97 -2.17
N ILE A 293 -1.22 1.23 -1.27
CA ILE A 293 -0.72 0.87 0.06
C ILE A 293 -0.60 -0.67 0.22
N HIS A 294 -0.12 -1.12 1.39
CA HIS A 294 0.02 -2.55 1.76
C HIS A 294 1.08 -3.33 0.94
N TRP A 295 2.04 -2.64 0.34
CA TRP A 295 3.11 -3.23 -0.48
C TRP A 295 4.49 -2.64 -0.13
N ALA A 296 5.54 -3.20 -0.75
CA ALA A 296 6.96 -2.83 -0.59
C ALA A 296 7.55 -2.80 0.83
N THR A 297 6.77 -3.15 1.86
CA THR A 297 7.17 -2.99 3.26
C THR A 297 7.31 -4.32 3.97
N PHE A 298 6.33 -5.21 3.86
CA PHE A 298 6.41 -6.59 4.37
C PHE A 298 6.09 -7.58 3.24
N SER A 299 6.76 -8.74 3.24
CA SER A 299 6.42 -9.85 2.35
C SER A 299 5.40 -10.75 3.05
N LEU A 300 4.12 -10.54 2.74
CA LEU A 300 2.97 -11.24 3.36
C LEU A 300 2.30 -12.28 2.44
N ALA A 301 2.67 -12.29 1.16
CA ALA A 301 2.11 -13.17 0.14
C ALA A 301 3.21 -13.73 -0.79
N PRO A 302 2.88 -14.71 -1.65
CA PRO A 302 3.87 -15.33 -2.54
C PRO A 302 4.27 -14.48 -3.75
N HIS A 303 3.52 -13.43 -4.11
CA HIS A 303 3.87 -12.58 -5.26
C HIS A 303 5.24 -11.86 -5.05
N PRO A 304 6.00 -11.57 -6.12
CA PRO A 304 7.18 -10.70 -6.08
C PRO A 304 6.90 -9.36 -5.37
N TRP A 305 7.91 -8.82 -4.69
CA TRP A 305 7.73 -7.65 -3.82
C TRP A 305 7.36 -6.36 -4.58
N ASP A 306 7.78 -6.27 -5.84
CA ASP A 306 7.63 -5.15 -6.78
C ASP A 306 6.38 -5.26 -7.66
N GLU A 307 5.80 -6.45 -7.79
CA GLU A 307 4.63 -6.70 -8.65
C GLU A 307 3.43 -5.78 -8.35
N PRO A 308 3.07 -5.46 -7.08
CA PRO A 308 2.00 -4.52 -6.80
C PRO A 308 2.20 -3.13 -7.40
N GLY A 309 3.44 -2.64 -7.42
CA GLY A 309 3.76 -1.34 -8.01
C GLY A 309 3.62 -1.37 -9.53
N GLU A 310 4.16 -2.40 -10.18
CA GLU A 310 4.03 -2.59 -11.64
C GLU A 310 2.57 -2.72 -12.06
N GLY A 311 1.81 -3.59 -11.39
CA GLY A 311 0.39 -3.78 -11.70
C GLY A 311 -0.44 -2.51 -11.49
N THR A 312 -0.05 -1.65 -10.54
CA THR A 312 -0.74 -0.36 -10.32
C THR A 312 -0.48 0.60 -11.48
N VAL A 313 0.77 0.68 -11.97
CA VAL A 313 1.13 1.50 -13.14
C VAL A 313 0.35 1.05 -14.37
N GLU A 314 0.33 -0.26 -14.62
CA GLU A 314 -0.39 -0.83 -15.77
C GLU A 314 -1.90 -0.60 -15.68
N ALA A 315 -2.51 -0.83 -14.50
CA ALA A 315 -3.93 -0.62 -14.29
C ALA A 315 -4.32 0.87 -14.43
N ALA A 316 -3.53 1.79 -13.87
CA ALA A 316 -3.75 3.23 -13.98
C ALA A 316 -3.72 3.69 -15.44
N ALA A 317 -2.70 3.26 -16.20
CA ALA A 317 -2.57 3.60 -17.61
C ALA A 317 -3.74 3.03 -18.45
N ARG A 318 -4.13 1.77 -18.20
CA ARG A 318 -5.25 1.12 -18.90
C ARG A 318 -6.59 1.81 -18.66
N MET A 319 -6.80 2.31 -17.45
CA MET A 319 -8.08 2.90 -17.03
C MET A 319 -8.11 4.43 -17.09
N GLY A 320 -7.01 5.08 -17.48
CA GLY A 320 -6.90 6.54 -17.56
C GLY A 320 -7.00 7.24 -16.20
N ALA A 321 -6.57 6.60 -15.12
CA ALA A 321 -6.64 7.10 -13.75
C ALA A 321 -5.29 7.67 -13.26
N ARG A 322 -5.33 8.62 -12.32
CA ARG A 322 -4.12 9.17 -11.68
C ARG A 322 -3.70 8.28 -10.52
N ALA A 323 -2.41 7.91 -10.46
CA ALA A 323 -1.82 7.20 -9.33
C ALA A 323 -0.59 7.95 -8.80
N ALA A 324 -0.52 8.12 -7.48
CA ALA A 324 0.65 8.65 -6.78
C ALA A 324 1.53 7.47 -6.33
N LEU A 325 2.80 7.51 -6.71
CA LEU A 325 3.82 6.48 -6.48
C LEU A 325 5.00 7.06 -5.67
N PRO A 326 4.75 7.62 -4.47
CA PRO A 326 5.81 8.16 -3.62
C PRO A 326 6.77 7.07 -3.18
N ARG A 327 8.04 7.43 -2.95
CA ARG A 327 8.92 6.62 -2.10
C ARG A 327 8.40 6.64 -0.66
N PRO A 328 8.67 5.61 0.15
CA PRO A 328 8.29 5.67 1.56
C PRO A 328 8.93 6.90 2.24
N GLY A 329 8.08 7.72 2.86
CA GLY A 329 8.40 8.99 3.49
C GLY A 329 8.16 10.22 2.62
N GLU A 330 7.93 10.08 1.31
CA GLU A 330 7.79 11.21 0.38
C GLU A 330 6.40 11.85 0.53
N PRO A 331 6.31 13.10 1.02
CA PRO A 331 5.05 13.82 1.08
C PRO A 331 4.64 14.27 -0.32
N PHE A 332 3.33 14.30 -0.57
CA PHE A 332 2.76 14.95 -1.74
C PHE A 332 1.39 15.55 -1.42
N GLU A 333 0.94 16.49 -2.23
CA GLU A 333 -0.36 17.15 -2.08
C GLU A 333 -1.31 16.62 -3.18
N PRO A 334 -2.32 15.79 -2.84
CA PRO A 334 -3.16 15.09 -3.81
C PRO A 334 -3.89 15.97 -4.83
N THR A 335 -4.22 17.20 -4.43
CA THR A 335 -4.94 18.19 -5.23
C THR A 335 -4.02 19.04 -6.10
N SER A 336 -2.70 18.83 -6.04
CA SER A 336 -1.75 19.45 -6.97
C SER A 336 -1.82 18.81 -8.36
N ASP A 337 -1.41 19.57 -9.37
CA ASP A 337 -1.34 19.09 -10.76
C ASP A 337 -0.38 17.91 -10.89
N GLU A 338 0.76 17.99 -10.19
CA GLU A 338 1.79 16.96 -10.17
C GLU A 338 1.76 16.16 -8.87
N VAL A 339 1.83 14.83 -9.03
CA VAL A 339 2.04 13.88 -7.95
C VAL A 339 3.25 13.00 -8.29
N PRO A 340 3.95 12.42 -7.30
CA PRO A 340 5.03 11.48 -7.57
C PRO A 340 4.52 10.35 -8.47
N ALA A 341 5.13 10.14 -9.63
CA ALA A 341 4.71 9.08 -10.57
C ALA A 341 5.89 8.20 -11.02
N THR A 342 7.07 8.40 -10.43
CA THR A 342 8.27 7.63 -10.79
C THR A 342 8.22 6.23 -10.19
N PRO A 343 8.35 5.16 -10.99
CA PRO A 343 8.35 3.77 -10.52
C PRO A 343 9.69 3.40 -9.88
N TRP A 344 9.97 3.99 -8.71
CA TRP A 344 11.26 3.95 -8.01
C TRP A 344 11.74 2.53 -7.67
N TRP A 345 10.83 1.57 -7.53
CA TRP A 345 11.17 0.19 -7.16
C TRP A 345 11.94 -0.52 -8.27
N ARG A 346 11.77 -0.12 -9.53
CA ARG A 346 12.50 -0.67 -10.69
C ARG A 346 14.02 -0.53 -10.54
N ALA A 347 14.49 0.49 -9.83
CA ALA A 347 15.91 0.71 -9.57
C ALA A 347 16.53 -0.30 -8.59
N VAL A 348 15.70 -0.96 -7.77
CA VAL A 348 16.14 -1.88 -6.70
C VAL A 348 15.50 -3.26 -6.81
N ALA A 349 14.73 -3.52 -7.87
CA ALA A 349 14.20 -4.83 -8.20
C ALA A 349 15.33 -5.78 -8.65
N PRO A 350 15.26 -7.09 -8.32
CA PRO A 350 16.18 -8.07 -8.88
C PRO A 350 16.10 -8.06 -10.41
N ARG A 351 17.24 -7.86 -11.08
CA ARG A 351 17.32 -7.99 -12.54
C ARG A 351 16.96 -9.42 -12.92
N THR A 352 15.95 -9.60 -13.75
CA THR A 352 15.72 -10.87 -14.42
C THR A 352 16.89 -11.13 -15.37
N THR A 353 17.53 -12.30 -15.28
CA THR A 353 18.60 -12.71 -16.20
C THR A 353 18.10 -13.04 -17.61
N GLU A 354 16.82 -12.79 -17.91
CA GLU A 354 16.25 -12.94 -19.24
C GLU A 354 16.27 -11.60 -19.96
N GLY A 355 17.36 -11.38 -20.70
CA GLY A 355 17.57 -10.16 -21.47
C GLY A 355 19.04 -9.81 -21.70
N ARG A 356 19.95 -10.79 -21.80
CA ARG A 356 21.19 -10.54 -22.54
C ARG A 356 20.81 -10.62 -24.02
N PRO A 357 20.98 -9.56 -24.84
CA PRO A 357 20.82 -9.72 -26.27
C PRO A 357 21.76 -10.83 -26.72
N ALA A 358 21.20 -11.84 -27.39
CA ALA A 358 21.99 -12.85 -28.08
C ALA A 358 23.00 -12.11 -28.96
N GLY A 359 24.26 -12.55 -28.87
CA GLY A 359 25.40 -11.83 -29.43
C GLY A 359 25.19 -11.43 -30.89
N SER A 360 25.80 -10.32 -31.27
CA SER A 360 26.11 -10.03 -32.66
C SER A 360 26.98 -11.17 -33.20
N SER A 361 26.33 -12.19 -33.75
CA SER A 361 26.95 -13.11 -34.67
C SER A 361 27.35 -12.30 -35.88
N THR A 362 28.64 -11.97 -35.97
CA THR A 362 29.31 -11.56 -37.18
C THR A 362 29.11 -12.68 -38.21
N THR A 363 28.11 -12.52 -39.06
CA THR A 363 27.97 -13.31 -40.29
C THR A 363 29.11 -12.91 -41.21
N GLY A 364 30.08 -13.82 -41.31
CA GLY A 364 31.07 -13.82 -42.37
C GLY A 364 30.39 -13.98 -43.72
N ASP A 365 30.75 -13.10 -44.64
CA ASP A 365 30.37 -13.11 -46.05
C ASP A 365 31.35 -14.01 -46.83
N PRO A 366 30.90 -15.02 -47.58
CA PRO A 366 31.77 -15.75 -48.48
C PRO A 366 31.53 -15.34 -49.94
N ARG A 367 32.62 -14.84 -50.53
CA ARG A 367 33.03 -14.94 -51.95
C ARG A 367 32.38 -13.96 -52.94
N SER A 368 33.22 -13.05 -53.42
CA SER A 368 33.45 -12.86 -54.86
C SER A 368 34.91 -12.48 -55.07
N ALA A 369 35.66 -13.38 -55.72
CA ALA A 369 36.94 -13.05 -56.35
C ALA A 369 36.63 -12.71 -57.81
N ASP A 370 37.18 -11.62 -58.37
CA ASP A 370 38.33 -11.74 -59.27
C ASP A 370 38.92 -10.39 -59.71
N THR A 371 40.26 -10.37 -59.72
CA THR A 371 41.22 -9.69 -60.61
C THR A 371 41.21 -8.19 -60.95
N SER A 372 42.30 -7.55 -60.47
CA SER A 372 43.37 -6.85 -61.24
C SER A 372 43.19 -5.41 -61.74
N THR A 373 43.95 -4.49 -61.13
CA THR A 373 44.81 -3.47 -61.80
C THR A 373 45.71 -2.84 -60.72
N SER A 374 46.96 -3.30 -60.62
CA SER A 374 48.20 -2.65 -61.14
C SER A 374 48.73 -1.46 -60.32
N THR A 375 49.68 -1.77 -59.43
CA THR A 375 51.02 -1.16 -59.26
C THR A 375 51.21 0.37 -59.20
N SER A 376 51.66 0.83 -58.02
CA SER A 376 52.89 1.60 -57.73
C SER A 376 52.71 2.21 -56.33
N GLY A 377 53.57 2.04 -55.32
CA GLY A 377 55.01 2.27 -55.26
C GLY A 377 55.25 3.43 -54.26
N PRO A 378 56.23 3.36 -53.36
CA PRO A 378 56.12 3.80 -51.95
C PRO A 378 56.76 5.18 -51.67
N ASP A 379 56.53 5.74 -50.46
CA ASP A 379 57.57 6.30 -49.57
C ASP A 379 56.93 6.98 -48.33
N ALA A 380 57.29 6.52 -47.12
CA ALA A 380 58.20 7.16 -46.14
C ALA A 380 57.42 8.02 -45.12
N ALA A 381 57.43 7.67 -43.83
CA ALA A 381 58.22 8.32 -42.75
C ALA A 381 57.77 9.79 -42.52
N GLU A 382 57.57 10.36 -41.34
CA GLU A 382 57.96 10.11 -39.96
C GLU A 382 57.25 11.20 -39.13
N ALA A 383 57.18 11.01 -37.80
CA ALA A 383 57.23 12.06 -36.77
C ALA A 383 56.22 13.26 -36.76
N ALA A 384 55.45 13.32 -35.67
CA ALA A 384 54.99 14.57 -35.02
C ALA A 384 56.19 15.38 -34.45
N PRO A 385 56.05 16.52 -33.74
CA PRO A 385 54.90 17.42 -33.49
C PRO A 385 55.26 18.92 -33.76
N THR A 386 54.30 19.86 -33.60
CA THR A 386 54.42 21.07 -32.74
C THR A 386 53.21 21.99 -32.87
N SER A 387 52.85 22.54 -31.72
CA SER A 387 51.94 23.62 -31.37
C SER A 387 52.03 24.92 -32.19
N SER A 388 50.88 25.52 -32.46
CA SER A 388 50.47 26.88 -32.04
C SER A 388 48.96 27.03 -32.15
#